data_AF-A0A5D4S3I0-F1
#
_entry.id   AF-A0A5D4S3I0-F1
#
_cell.length_a   1.000
_cell.length_b   1.000
_cell.length_c   1.000
_cell.angle_alpha   90.00
_cell.angle_beta   90.00
_cell.angle_gamma   90.00
#
_symmetry.space_group_name_H-M   'P 1'
#
loop_
_entity.id
_entity.type
_entity.pdbx_description
1 polymer ?
#
loop_
_entity_poly.entity_id
_entity_poly.type
_entity_poly.pdbx_seq_one_letter_code
_entity_poly.pdbx_strand_id
1 'polypeptide(L)'
;MTNYKKFTLFLSEELISKVKAYVDVENQKNSLWKKERTHYIQESDFIRGIIVDFFDEMESNTVASGLDDLGRPFRLLNNFKEISIKKGMTQQQVAVQTNIDPGNISHIWRNKTQPSLDYFLRIWICLDCPPLNKCLYREIEK
;
A
#
# COMPACT_ATOMS: atom_id res chain seq x y z
N MET A 1 -12.21 -25.79 -5.66
CA MET A 1 -10.90 -26.40 -5.35
C MET A 1 -9.84 -25.55 -6.00
N THR A 2 -8.88 -25.03 -5.23
CA THR A 2 -7.75 -24.27 -5.77
C THR A 2 -6.75 -25.26 -6.38
N ASN A 3 -6.42 -25.10 -7.66
CA ASN A 3 -5.44 -25.95 -8.33
C ASN A 3 -4.04 -25.37 -8.13
N TYR A 4 -3.11 -26.18 -7.63
CA TYR A 4 -1.71 -25.78 -7.42
C TYR A 4 -0.80 -26.39 -8.49
N LYS A 5 0.19 -25.62 -8.96
CA LYS A 5 1.27 -26.10 -9.84
C LYS A 5 2.60 -25.99 -9.11
N LYS A 6 3.46 -27.00 -9.26
CA LYS A 6 4.82 -26.99 -8.69
C LYS A 6 5.76 -26.22 -9.63
N PHE A 7 6.53 -25.31 -9.06
CA PHE A 7 7.62 -24.61 -9.74
C PHE A 7 8.88 -24.69 -8.87
N THR A 8 10.05 -24.82 -9.49
CA THR A 8 11.33 -24.91 -8.79
C THR A 8 12.13 -23.63 -9.05
N LEU A 9 12.54 -22.96 -7.98
CA LEU A 9 13.34 -21.74 -8.03
C LEU A 9 14.60 -21.96 -7.18
N PHE A 10 15.74 -21.53 -7.72
CA PHE A 10 17.00 -21.53 -6.97
C PHE A 10 17.30 -20.10 -6.55
N LEU A 11 17.46 -19.89 -5.24
CA LEU A 11 17.78 -18.59 -4.63
C LEU A 11 19.19 -18.66 -4.04
N SER A 12 19.89 -17.53 -4.01
CA SER A 12 21.21 -17.48 -3.36
C SER A 12 21.10 -17.73 -1.86
N GLU A 13 22.14 -18.31 -1.26
CA GLU A 13 22.19 -18.56 0.19
C GLU A 13 22.03 -17.28 1.00
N GLU A 14 22.62 -16.18 0.53
CA GLU A 14 22.49 -14.86 1.15
C GLU A 14 21.02 -14.41 1.19
N LEU A 15 20.29 -14.56 0.09
CA LEU A 15 18.89 -14.16 0.00
C LEU A 15 18.01 -15.02 0.92
N ILE A 16 18.21 -16.34 0.92
CA ILE A 16 17.48 -17.25 1.81
C ILE A 16 17.74 -16.91 3.28
N SER A 17 18.99 -16.59 3.63
CA SER A 17 19.35 -16.19 4.99
C SER A 17 18.64 -14.91 5.42
N LYS A 18 18.52 -13.92 4.51
CA LYS A 18 17.75 -12.70 4.76
C LYS A 18 16.26 -13.00 4.94
N VAL A 19 15.66 -13.78 4.03
CA VAL A 19 14.25 -14.18 4.11
C VAL A 19 13.95 -14.83 5.46
N LYS A 20 14.79 -15.79 5.86
CA LYS A 20 14.64 -16.47 7.15
C LYS A 20 14.71 -15.50 8.33
N ALA A 21 15.68 -14.59 8.34
CA ALA A 21 15.80 -13.60 9.41
C ALA A 21 14.53 -12.73 9.56
N TYR A 22 13.92 -12.30 8.45
CA TYR A 22 12.66 -11.55 8.48
C TYR A 22 11.50 -12.39 9.01
N VAL A 23 11.37 -13.62 8.53
CA VAL A 23 10.31 -14.55 8.96
C VAL A 23 10.43 -14.89 10.44
N ASP A 24 11.65 -15.12 10.93
CA ASP A 24 11.90 -15.42 12.34
C ASP A 24 11.52 -14.25 13.23
N VAL A 25 11.88 -13.01 12.87
CA VAL A 25 11.49 -11.80 13.61
C VAL A 25 9.97 -11.67 13.67
N GLU A 26 9.28 -11.90 12.55
CA GLU A 26 7.83 -11.76 12.51
C GLU A 26 7.12 -12.86 13.31
N ASN A 27 7.60 -14.10 13.23
CA ASN A 27 7.10 -15.20 14.04
C ASN A 27 7.35 -14.99 15.55
N GLN A 28 8.50 -14.41 15.93
CA GLN A 28 8.78 -14.02 17.32
C GLN A 28 7.83 -12.93 17.82
N LYS A 29 7.54 -11.91 17.01
CA LYS A 29 6.53 -10.90 17.38
C LYS A 29 5.15 -11.54 17.54
N ASN A 30 4.78 -12.42 16.61
CA ASN A 30 3.50 -13.13 16.65
C ASN A 30 3.34 -14.01 17.90
N SER A 31 4.42 -14.62 18.38
CA SER A 31 4.39 -15.46 19.59
C SER A 31 4.35 -14.65 20.88
N LEU A 32 4.99 -13.48 20.90
CA LEU A 32 5.05 -12.63 22.09
C LEU A 32 3.79 -11.77 22.27
N TRP A 33 3.15 -11.31 21.18
CA TRP A 33 2.15 -10.22 21.25
C TRP A 33 0.69 -10.68 21.02
N LYS A 34 0.42 -11.93 20.59
CA LYS A 34 -0.96 -12.41 20.35
C LYS A 34 -1.24 -13.76 21.03
N LYS A 35 -2.14 -13.73 22.02
CA LYS A 35 -2.77 -14.93 22.58
C LYS A 35 -3.79 -15.47 21.56
N GLU A 36 -3.57 -16.70 21.15
CA GLU A 36 -4.46 -17.57 20.37
C GLU A 36 -4.62 -17.22 18.87
N ARG A 37 -4.08 -18.11 18.04
CA ARG A 37 -4.22 -18.20 16.58
C ARG A 37 -3.48 -17.15 15.75
N THR A 38 -2.15 -17.18 15.80
CA THR A 38 -1.32 -16.67 14.70
C THR A 38 -0.76 -17.85 13.91
N HIS A 39 -0.96 -17.82 12.60
CA HIS A 39 -0.39 -18.80 11.68
C HIS A 39 1.14 -18.62 11.71
N TYR A 40 1.88 -19.69 11.98
CA TYR A 40 3.33 -19.67 11.86
C TYR A 40 3.68 -19.49 10.39
N ILE A 41 4.39 -18.41 10.06
CA ILE A 41 4.74 -18.06 8.69
C ILE A 41 5.96 -18.87 8.28
N GLN A 42 5.88 -19.60 7.17
CA GLN A 42 7.04 -20.27 6.57
C GLN A 42 7.73 -19.32 5.58
N GLU A 43 9.01 -19.55 5.28
CA GLU A 43 9.73 -18.78 4.25
C GLU A 43 9.02 -18.86 2.89
N SER A 44 8.37 -20.00 2.59
CA SER A 44 7.60 -20.16 1.35
C SER A 44 6.36 -19.27 1.29
N ASP A 45 5.73 -18.98 2.44
CA ASP A 45 4.56 -18.08 2.49
C ASP A 45 5.00 -16.64 2.28
N PHE A 46 6.13 -16.26 2.87
CA PHE A 46 6.75 -14.96 2.64
C PHE A 46 7.11 -14.74 1.17
N ILE A 47 7.78 -15.71 0.53
CA ILE A 47 8.14 -15.63 -0.90
C ILE A 47 6.89 -15.53 -1.78
N ARG A 48 5.85 -16.33 -1.49
CA ARG A 48 4.56 -16.22 -2.20
C ARG A 48 3.92 -14.85 -2.03
N GLY A 49 3.93 -14.31 -0.82
CA GLY A 49 3.43 -12.97 -0.53
C GLY A 49 4.14 -11.90 -1.35
N ILE A 50 5.48 -11.94 -1.41
CA ILE A 50 6.26 -11.02 -2.26
C ILE A 50 5.88 -11.13 -3.73
N ILE A 51 5.72 -12.35 -4.25
CA ILE A 51 5.36 -12.55 -5.65
C ILE A 51 3.98 -11.94 -5.94
N VAL A 52 3.01 -12.16 -5.05
CA VAL A 52 1.67 -11.56 -5.16
C VAL A 52 1.75 -10.04 -5.11
N ASP A 53 2.42 -9.46 -4.11
CA ASP A 53 2.59 -8.02 -3.97
C ASP A 53 3.26 -7.40 -5.21
N PHE A 54 4.24 -8.08 -5.81
CA PHE A 54 4.91 -7.63 -7.02
C PHE A 54 3.98 -7.67 -8.24
N PHE A 55 3.17 -8.72 -8.39
CA PHE A 55 2.16 -8.78 -9.45
C PHE A 55 1.09 -7.69 -9.29
N ASP A 56 0.60 -7.47 -8.08
CA ASP A 56 -0.35 -6.39 -7.78
C ASP A 56 0.25 -5.02 -8.15
N GLU A 57 1.54 -4.80 -7.86
CA GLU A 57 2.24 -3.59 -8.28
C GLU A 57 2.36 -3.48 -9.81
N MET A 58 2.71 -4.56 -10.50
CA MET A 58 2.79 -4.58 -11.96
C MET A 58 1.44 -4.29 -12.61
N GLU A 59 0.37 -4.96 -12.16
CA GLU A 59 -0.98 -4.74 -12.66
C GLU A 59 -1.43 -3.30 -12.42
N SER A 60 -1.20 -2.78 -11.20
CA SER A 60 -1.49 -1.39 -10.87
C SER A 60 -0.72 -0.41 -11.74
N ASN A 61 0.56 -0.67 -12.04
CA ASN A 61 1.38 0.18 -12.89
C ASN A 61 0.91 0.13 -14.35
N THR A 62 0.46 -1.03 -14.83
CA THR A 62 -0.08 -1.19 -16.19
C THR A 62 -1.41 -0.44 -16.37
N VAL A 63 -2.27 -0.46 -15.34
CA VAL A 63 -3.51 0.34 -15.29
C VAL A 63 -3.18 1.84 -15.17
N ALA A 64 -2.15 2.19 -14.40
CA ALA A 64 -1.67 3.56 -14.27
C ALA A 64 -0.94 4.08 -15.51
N SER A 65 -0.41 3.20 -16.38
CA SER A 65 0.34 3.51 -17.59
C SER A 65 -0.51 3.46 -18.86
N GLY A 66 -1.79 3.86 -18.80
CA GLY A 66 -2.49 4.29 -20.02
C GLY A 66 -1.71 5.47 -20.61
N LEU A 67 -0.72 5.15 -21.44
CA LEU A 67 0.40 6.01 -21.83
C LEU A 67 0.00 7.13 -22.79
N ASP A 68 -1.22 7.11 -23.31
CA ASP A 68 -1.64 8.04 -24.36
C ASP A 68 -2.83 8.93 -23.97
N ASP A 69 -3.49 8.70 -22.82
CA ASP A 69 -4.59 9.55 -22.35
C ASP A 69 -4.57 9.71 -20.83
N LEU A 70 -3.98 10.82 -20.38
CA LEU A 70 -3.90 11.24 -18.97
C LEU A 70 -5.17 11.98 -18.50
N GLY A 71 -6.16 12.18 -19.39
CA GLY A 71 -7.24 13.13 -19.16
C GLY A 71 -8.66 12.57 -19.31
N ARG A 72 -8.89 11.55 -20.15
CA ARG A 72 -10.21 10.92 -20.33
C ARG A 72 -10.07 9.43 -20.73
N PRO A 73 -11.10 8.60 -20.50
CA PRO A 73 -12.30 8.84 -19.70
C PRO A 73 -12.03 8.72 -18.18
N PHE A 74 -10.79 8.80 -17.72
CA PHE A 74 -10.44 8.49 -16.33
C PHE A 74 -10.13 9.73 -15.51
N ARG A 75 -10.70 9.80 -14.30
CA ARG A 75 -10.31 10.78 -13.28
C ARG A 75 -9.31 10.15 -12.32
N LEU A 76 -8.19 10.84 -12.09
CA LEU A 76 -7.23 10.47 -11.05
C LEU A 76 -7.84 10.76 -9.67
N LEU A 77 -7.88 9.77 -8.79
CA LEU A 77 -8.38 9.88 -7.42
C LEU A 77 -7.30 9.45 -6.44
N ASN A 78 -7.43 9.86 -5.18
CA ASN A 78 -6.55 9.47 -4.09
C ASN A 78 -7.26 8.59 -3.07
N ASN A 79 -6.45 7.85 -2.32
CA ASN A 79 -6.89 6.97 -1.26
C ASN A 79 -6.38 7.36 0.14
N PHE A 80 -6.07 8.65 0.36
CA PHE A 80 -5.45 9.09 1.60
C PHE A 80 -6.32 8.87 2.85
N LYS A 81 -7.65 8.87 2.70
CA LYS A 81 -8.57 8.59 3.81
C LYS A 81 -8.42 7.17 4.33
N GLU A 82 -8.39 6.19 3.44
CA GLU A 82 -8.26 4.78 3.84
C GLU A 82 -6.87 4.50 4.40
N ILE A 83 -5.83 5.13 3.81
CA ILE A 83 -4.46 5.05 4.32
C ILE A 83 -4.39 5.63 5.75
N SER A 84 -5.00 6.79 6.01
CA SER A 84 -4.98 7.39 7.35
C SER A 84 -5.70 6.51 8.37
N ILE A 85 -6.83 5.90 8.01
CA ILE A 85 -7.58 4.97 8.88
C ILE A 85 -6.72 3.75 9.21
N LYS A 86 -6.05 3.15 8.22
CA LYS A 86 -5.14 2.01 8.44
C LYS A 86 -3.98 2.36 9.38
N LYS A 87 -3.59 3.64 9.42
CA LYS A 87 -2.57 4.18 10.34
C LYS A 87 -3.11 4.63 11.70
N GLY A 88 -4.42 4.51 11.94
CA GLY A 88 -5.03 4.99 13.17
C GLY A 88 -5.02 6.52 13.31
N MET A 89 -4.92 7.25 12.21
CA MET A 89 -4.90 8.72 12.18
C MET A 89 -6.27 9.29 11.82
N THR A 90 -6.72 10.25 12.63
CA THR A 90 -7.92 11.03 12.38
C THR A 90 -7.66 12.19 11.41
N GLN A 91 -8.73 12.72 10.81
CA GLN A 91 -8.66 13.92 9.97
C GLN A 91 -8.00 15.09 10.67
N GLN A 92 -8.34 15.28 11.94
CA GLN A 92 -7.85 16.40 12.73
C GLN A 92 -6.34 16.29 12.97
N GLN A 93 -5.84 15.09 13.23
CA GLN A 93 -4.40 14.85 13.39
C GLN A 93 -3.64 15.14 12.10
N VAL A 94 -4.15 14.69 10.95
CA VAL A 94 -3.52 14.98 9.65
C VAL A 94 -3.54 16.48 9.36
N ALA A 95 -4.66 17.17 9.58
CA ALA A 95 -4.78 18.62 9.39
C ALA A 95 -3.76 19.40 10.24
N VAL A 96 -3.63 19.03 11.53
CA VAL A 96 -2.67 19.65 12.45
C VAL A 96 -1.22 19.40 12.02
N GLN A 97 -0.86 18.17 11.67
CA GLN A 97 0.53 17.83 11.30
C GLN A 97 0.94 18.42 9.94
N THR A 98 0.01 18.54 9.01
CA THR A 98 0.27 19.08 7.66
C THR A 98 0.14 20.59 7.58
N ASN A 99 -0.43 21.22 8.62
CA ASN A 99 -0.86 22.62 8.64
C ASN A 99 -1.78 22.95 7.45
N ILE A 100 -2.74 22.06 7.19
CA ILE A 100 -3.77 22.21 6.15
C ILE A 100 -5.12 22.31 6.85
N ASP A 101 -5.97 23.22 6.36
CA ASP A 101 -7.33 23.38 6.89
C ASP A 101 -8.11 22.04 6.84
N PRO A 102 -8.84 21.66 7.92
CA PRO A 102 -9.63 20.43 7.95
C PRO A 102 -10.65 20.31 6.82
N GLY A 103 -11.25 21.43 6.37
CA GLY A 103 -12.16 21.46 5.21
C GLY A 103 -11.46 21.07 3.92
N ASN A 104 -10.25 21.58 3.68
CA ASN A 104 -9.41 21.19 2.54
C ASN A 104 -9.05 19.70 2.60
N ILE A 105 -8.64 19.18 3.75
CA ILE A 105 -8.40 17.73 3.92
C ILE A 105 -9.68 16.93 3.59
N SER A 106 -10.85 17.39 4.06
CA SER A 106 -12.13 16.72 3.78
C SER A 106 -12.44 16.66 2.30
N HIS A 107 -12.17 17.75 1.58
CA HIS A 107 -12.39 17.84 0.14
C HIS A 107 -11.45 16.91 -0.63
N ILE A 108 -10.17 16.87 -0.24
CA ILE A 108 -9.15 15.97 -0.84
C ILE A 108 -9.53 14.51 -0.60
N TRP A 109 -9.84 14.12 0.63
CA TRP A 109 -10.21 12.74 0.98
C TRP A 109 -11.47 12.22 0.31
N ARG A 110 -12.42 13.11 0.00
CA ARG A 110 -13.62 12.78 -0.76
C ARG A 110 -13.43 12.91 -2.26
N ASN A 111 -12.20 13.18 -2.72
CA ASN A 111 -11.88 13.46 -4.11
C ASN A 111 -12.74 14.56 -4.75
N LYS A 112 -13.22 15.52 -3.95
CA LYS A 112 -13.96 16.69 -4.46
C LYS A 112 -13.03 17.64 -5.19
N THR A 113 -11.81 17.81 -4.67
CA THR A 113 -10.78 18.68 -5.22
C THR A 113 -9.46 17.93 -5.25
N GLN A 114 -8.69 18.08 -6.32
CA GLN A 114 -7.31 17.58 -6.34
C GLN A 114 -6.42 18.47 -5.46
N PRO A 115 -5.56 17.89 -4.61
CA PRO A 115 -4.61 18.68 -3.85
C PRO A 115 -3.62 19.37 -4.78
N SER A 116 -3.09 20.53 -4.36
CA SER A 116 -1.85 21.05 -4.94
C SER A 116 -0.70 20.07 -4.66
N LEU A 117 0.41 20.18 -5.41
CA LEU A 117 1.58 19.34 -5.17
C LEU A 117 2.10 19.48 -3.72
N ASP A 118 2.13 20.69 -3.17
CA ASP A 118 2.53 20.93 -1.77
C ASP A 118 1.60 20.20 -0.80
N TYR A 119 0.28 20.32 -0.96
CA TYR A 119 -0.68 19.63 -0.08
C TYR A 119 -0.57 18.11 -0.22
N PHE A 120 -0.40 17.62 -1.44
CA PHE A 120 -0.18 16.20 -1.70
C PHE A 120 1.04 15.69 -0.95
N LEU A 121 2.20 16.34 -1.11
CA LEU A 121 3.46 15.91 -0.51
C LEU A 121 3.41 15.97 1.03
N ARG A 122 2.80 17.01 1.60
CA ARG A 122 2.61 17.11 3.06
C ARG A 122 1.77 15.98 3.62
N ILE A 123 0.63 15.69 2.99
CA ILE A 123 -0.25 14.59 3.39
C ILE A 123 0.49 13.25 3.20
N TRP A 124 1.16 13.07 2.07
CA TRP A 124 1.92 11.85 1.76
C TRP A 124 3.02 11.57 2.79
N ILE A 125 3.81 12.58 3.16
CA ILE A 125 4.85 12.47 4.18
C ILE A 125 4.24 12.24 5.57
N CYS A 126 3.15 12.94 5.91
CA CYS A 126 2.42 12.75 7.17
C CYS A 126 1.88 11.32 7.32
N LEU A 127 1.59 10.66 6.20
CA LEU A 127 1.17 9.27 6.16
C LEU A 127 2.35 8.30 5.96
N ASP A 128 3.57 8.67 6.35
CA ASP A 128 4.86 7.97 6.18
C ASP A 128 5.13 7.44 4.77
N CYS A 129 4.97 8.31 3.77
CA CYS A 129 5.37 8.07 2.39
C CYS A 129 4.90 6.72 1.81
N PRO A 130 3.58 6.41 1.82
CA PRO A 130 3.09 5.16 1.28
C PRO A 130 3.38 5.07 -0.23
N PRO A 131 3.55 3.86 -0.80
CA PRO A 131 3.75 3.71 -2.24
C PRO A 131 2.70 4.48 -3.08
N LEU A 132 3.14 5.17 -4.13
CA LEU A 132 2.25 6.04 -4.92
C LEU A 132 1.09 5.28 -5.59
N ASN A 133 1.33 4.05 -6.02
CA ASN A 133 0.31 3.15 -6.55
C ASN A 133 -0.78 2.78 -5.51
N LYS A 134 -0.49 2.87 -4.21
CA LYS A 134 -1.48 2.73 -3.14
C LYS A 134 -2.18 4.03 -2.81
N CYS A 135 -1.56 5.17 -3.15
CA CYS A 135 -2.10 6.50 -2.90
C CYS A 135 -3.07 6.95 -3.99
N LEU A 136 -2.84 6.54 -5.24
CA LEU A 136 -3.50 7.06 -6.42
C LEU A 136 -4.13 5.94 -7.24
N TYR A 137 -5.34 6.15 -7.74
CA TYR A 137 -6.02 5.22 -8.64
C TYR A 137 -6.84 5.97 -9.69
N ARG A 138 -7.22 5.28 -10.77
CA ARG A 138 -8.05 5.82 -11.85
C ARG A 138 -9.47 5.29 -11.72
N GLU A 139 -10.47 6.16 -11.85
CA GLU A 139 -11.89 5.76 -11.97
C GLU A 139 -12.46 6.29 -13.29
N ILE A 140 -13.31 5.50 -13.94
CA ILE A 140 -14.02 5.91 -15.16
C ILE A 140 -15.00 7.03 -14.80
N GLU A 141 -14.86 8.18 -15.43
CA GLU A 141 -15.81 9.29 -15.36
C GLU A 141 -17.13 8.82 -15.99
N LYS A 142 -18.18 8.73 -15.15
CA LYS A 142 -19.53 8.35 -15.57
C LYS A 142 -20.26 9.49 -16.27
#